data_AF-A0AA39U1S8-F1
#
_entry.id   AF-A0AA39U1S8-F1
#
_cell.length_a   1.000
_cell.length_b   1.000
_cell.length_c   1.000
_cell.angle_alpha   90.00
_cell.angle_beta   90.00
_cell.angle_gamma   90.00
#
_symmetry.space_group_name_H-M   'P 1'
#
loop_
_entity.id
_entity.type
_entity.pdbx_description
1 polymer ?
#
loop_
_entity_poly.entity_id
_entity_poly.type
_entity_poly.pdbx_seq_one_letter_code
_entity_poly.pdbx_strand_id
1 'polypeptide(L)'
;MASSADDLALPQTIFSGLGLLAILVAIFALAVERIRRVKEYDNGHETTKATLMGCFAQKPVGFMASLMGRHAPTLAIPSIGGLIEAADRGFWTSTTLDHMPEIHPELTWIPLYESIFGDLLALWGQLPASWKGNASTARAFKKMNHKAHGEHTSELAIRRRALLKNEILVNGIRKLPRNVVPGTTGEPQPSLTTTKDAGKGLDRLKPIWLVGKKPCIPVTREELAALSLVMGMPITKSNDGYYSGIGAYGLSIDLAHTEATWNLSLVKGSRIPRHAPSMGGGYTALMAKHLGCGSVPFGESVGGDWVRSVYVTDKVLEAVKSGGCIMDTRAYGGPSLEFLRRLPADKGVDAYYGIAPTSADSPLGAILDAEGHEVGRWARLVAGIAFGGLVPQADHNVV
;
A
#
# COMPACT_ATOMS: atom_id res chain seq x y z
N MET A 1 -64.85 30.26 -57.01
CA MET A 1 -65.11 30.14 -55.56
C MET A 1 -64.43 28.88 -55.00
N ALA A 2 -63.10 28.89 -54.94
CA ALA A 2 -62.31 27.79 -54.38
C ALA A 2 -61.05 28.37 -53.69
N SER A 3 -61.25 29.29 -52.74
CA SER A 3 -60.18 30.10 -52.13
C SER A 3 -60.42 30.37 -50.63
N SER A 4 -61.16 29.52 -49.93
CA SER A 4 -61.52 29.76 -48.51
C SER A 4 -61.21 28.61 -47.56
N ALA A 5 -60.84 27.44 -48.07
CA ALA A 5 -60.49 26.29 -47.23
C ALA A 5 -59.00 26.28 -46.86
N ASP A 6 -58.14 26.81 -47.73
CA ASP A 6 -56.68 26.79 -47.51
C ASP A 6 -56.20 27.84 -46.50
N ASP A 7 -56.95 28.94 -46.31
CA ASP A 7 -56.58 30.04 -45.40
C ASP A 7 -56.70 29.68 -43.91
N LEU A 8 -57.50 28.67 -43.54
CA LEU A 8 -57.60 28.18 -42.15
C LEU A 8 -56.57 27.10 -41.80
N ALA A 9 -56.02 26.40 -42.80
CA ALA A 9 -55.08 25.30 -42.56
C ALA A 9 -53.70 25.79 -42.07
N LEU A 10 -53.28 26.96 -42.54
CA LEU A 10 -51.99 27.56 -42.19
C LEU A 10 -51.87 27.92 -40.69
N PRO A 11 -52.80 28.70 -40.09
CA PRO A 11 -52.71 29.05 -38.67
C PRO A 11 -52.81 27.82 -37.75
N GLN A 12 -53.67 26.85 -38.08
CA GLN A 12 -53.80 25.62 -37.29
C GLN A 12 -52.50 24.80 -37.27
N THR A 13 -51.79 24.74 -38.40
CA THR A 13 -50.49 24.07 -38.50
C THR A 13 -49.42 24.78 -37.68
N ILE A 14 -49.40 26.12 -37.71
CA ILE A 14 -48.46 26.93 -36.91
C ILE A 14 -48.71 26.76 -35.40
N PHE A 15 -49.97 26.84 -34.95
CA PHE A 15 -50.30 26.65 -33.53
C PHE A 15 -49.98 25.24 -33.03
N SER A 16 -50.24 24.21 -33.85
CA SER A 16 -49.89 22.82 -33.51
C SER A 16 -48.37 22.63 -33.43
N GLY A 17 -47.61 23.26 -34.34
CA GLY A 17 -46.14 23.27 -34.30
C GLY A 17 -45.58 23.95 -33.05
N LEU A 18 -46.13 25.11 -32.67
CA LEU A 18 -45.75 25.81 -31.44
C LEU A 18 -46.09 25.00 -30.18
N GLY A 19 -47.26 24.34 -30.16
CA GLY A 19 -47.66 23.45 -29.07
C GLY A 19 -46.70 22.27 -28.89
N LEU A 20 -46.32 21.61 -29.98
CA LEU A 20 -45.35 20.52 -29.96
C LEU A 20 -43.96 20.99 -29.51
N LEU A 21 -43.51 22.15 -29.98
CA LEU A 21 -42.24 22.75 -29.54
C LEU A 21 -42.24 23.03 -28.03
N ALA A 22 -43.34 23.59 -27.50
CA ALA A 22 -43.46 23.86 -26.07
C ALA A 22 -43.39 22.57 -25.23
N ILE A 23 -44.03 21.49 -25.69
CA ILE A 23 -43.96 20.17 -25.03
C ILE A 23 -42.52 19.62 -25.06
N LEU A 24 -41.82 19.72 -26.20
CA LEU A 24 -40.43 19.28 -26.32
C LEU A 24 -39.50 20.06 -25.39
N VAL A 25 -39.67 21.39 -25.29
CA VAL A 25 -38.92 22.23 -24.35
C VAL A 25 -39.21 21.84 -22.90
N ALA A 26 -40.47 21.57 -22.55
CA ALA A 26 -40.83 21.13 -21.20
C ALA A 26 -40.22 19.77 -20.85
N ILE A 27 -40.25 18.80 -21.77
CA ILE A 27 -39.61 17.48 -21.59
C ILE A 27 -38.10 17.64 -21.43
N PHE A 28 -37.47 18.50 -22.23
CA PHE A 28 -36.04 18.77 -22.13
C PHE A 28 -35.68 19.43 -20.78
N ALA A 29 -36.46 20.41 -20.33
CA ALA A 29 -36.26 21.07 -19.04
C ALA A 29 -36.40 20.07 -17.87
N LEU A 30 -37.40 19.19 -17.91
CA LEU A 30 -37.57 18.12 -16.91
C LEU A 30 -36.41 17.11 -16.95
N ALA A 31 -35.90 16.77 -18.14
CA ALA A 31 -34.74 15.91 -18.29
C ALA A 31 -33.47 16.54 -17.69
N VAL A 32 -33.22 17.83 -17.96
CA VAL A 32 -32.10 18.58 -17.42
C VAL A 32 -32.20 18.68 -15.89
N GLU A 33 -33.36 19.02 -15.35
CA GLU A 33 -33.59 19.12 -13.91
C GLU A 33 -33.42 17.77 -13.21
N ARG A 34 -33.92 16.68 -13.82
CA ARG A 34 -33.70 15.33 -13.30
C ARG A 34 -32.21 14.97 -13.26
N ILE A 35 -31.46 15.26 -14.31
CA ILE A 35 -30.02 15.01 -14.36
C ILE A 35 -29.29 15.84 -13.30
N ARG A 36 -29.68 17.11 -13.12
CA ARG A 36 -29.10 17.99 -12.09
C ARG A 36 -29.30 17.39 -10.70
N ARG A 37 -30.53 16.97 -10.37
CA ARG A 37 -30.83 16.30 -9.08
C ARG A 37 -30.05 15.01 -8.90
N VAL A 38 -30.01 14.14 -9.93
CA VAL A 38 -29.24 12.90 -9.85
C VAL A 38 -27.77 13.20 -9.57
N LYS A 39 -27.18 14.22 -10.21
CA LYS A 39 -25.80 14.63 -9.93
C LYS A 39 -25.60 15.26 -8.55
N GLU A 40 -26.55 16.05 -8.07
CA GLU A 40 -26.51 16.67 -6.73
C GLU A 40 -26.58 15.62 -5.61
N TYR A 41 -27.32 14.53 -5.80
CA TYR A 41 -27.42 13.42 -4.84
C TYR A 41 -26.45 12.25 -5.10
N ASP A 42 -25.73 12.28 -6.23
CA ASP A 42 -24.73 11.27 -6.56
C ASP A 42 -23.43 11.57 -5.81
N ASN A 43 -23.26 10.93 -4.64
CA ASN A 43 -22.00 10.98 -3.90
C ASN A 43 -20.81 10.57 -4.79
N GLY A 44 -21.01 9.63 -5.73
CA GLY A 44 -19.96 9.25 -6.68
C GLY A 44 -19.60 10.34 -7.69
N HIS A 45 -20.33 11.45 -7.76
CA HIS A 45 -19.96 12.55 -8.65
C HIS A 45 -18.59 13.14 -8.28
N GLU A 46 -18.25 13.21 -6.99
CA GLU A 46 -16.94 13.67 -6.55
C GLU A 46 -15.80 12.75 -7.03
N THR A 47 -16.05 11.44 -7.17
CA THR A 47 -15.05 10.49 -7.69
C THR A 47 -14.78 10.64 -9.20
N THR A 48 -15.57 11.48 -9.89
CA THR A 48 -15.36 11.79 -11.32
C THR A 48 -14.49 13.03 -11.54
N LYS A 49 -14.24 13.83 -10.50
CA LYS A 49 -13.43 15.05 -10.59
C LYS A 49 -11.94 14.71 -10.57
N ALA A 50 -11.25 14.98 -11.68
CA ALA A 50 -9.81 14.73 -11.82
C ALA A 50 -8.97 15.48 -10.77
N THR A 51 -9.38 16.70 -10.40
CA THR A 51 -8.70 17.51 -9.37
C THR A 51 -8.74 16.89 -7.98
N LEU A 52 -9.78 16.11 -7.65
CA LEU A 52 -9.95 15.47 -6.34
C LEU A 52 -9.51 14.02 -6.30
N MET A 53 -9.31 13.38 -7.46
CA MET A 53 -9.07 11.94 -7.55
C MET A 53 -7.79 11.59 -8.30
N GLY A 54 -7.08 12.56 -8.88
CA GLY A 54 -5.87 12.34 -9.67
C GLY A 54 -6.10 11.30 -10.77
N CYS A 55 -5.18 10.34 -10.89
CA CYS A 55 -5.29 9.23 -11.84
C CYS A 55 -6.44 8.25 -11.56
N PHE A 56 -7.05 8.31 -10.37
CA PHE A 56 -8.16 7.45 -9.97
C PHE A 56 -9.53 7.97 -10.41
N ALA A 57 -9.59 9.15 -11.03
CA ALA A 57 -10.84 9.76 -11.46
C ALA A 57 -11.63 8.83 -12.40
N GLN A 58 -12.88 8.55 -12.02
CA GLN A 58 -13.78 7.73 -12.81
C GLN A 58 -14.34 8.51 -13.99
N LYS A 59 -14.79 7.79 -15.03
CA LYS A 59 -15.51 8.43 -16.12
C LYS A 59 -16.87 8.94 -15.60
N PRO A 60 -17.26 10.17 -15.92
CA PRO A 60 -18.57 10.67 -15.55
C PRO A 60 -19.68 9.82 -16.18
N VAL A 61 -20.79 9.68 -15.48
CA VAL A 61 -21.97 8.98 -15.99
C VAL A 61 -22.49 9.75 -17.21
N GLY A 62 -22.73 9.03 -18.31
CA GLY A 62 -23.24 9.63 -19.53
C GLY A 62 -24.66 10.17 -19.35
N PHE A 63 -25.05 11.19 -20.14
CA PHE A 63 -26.34 11.87 -20.07
C PHE A 63 -27.53 10.91 -19.95
N MET A 64 -27.62 9.90 -20.83
CA MET A 64 -28.71 8.92 -20.84
C MET A 64 -28.74 8.04 -19.58
N ALA A 65 -27.56 7.68 -19.05
CA ALA A 65 -27.47 6.90 -17.82
C ALA A 65 -27.90 7.74 -16.60
N SER A 66 -27.51 9.01 -16.54
CA SER A 66 -28.00 9.94 -15.51
C SER A 66 -29.50 10.17 -15.61
N LEU A 67 -30.06 10.28 -16.81
CA LEU A 67 -31.50 10.40 -17.02
C LEU A 67 -32.26 9.17 -16.51
N MET A 68 -31.68 7.97 -16.66
CA MET A 68 -32.20 6.72 -16.09
C MET A 68 -31.99 6.60 -14.56
N GLY A 69 -31.39 7.60 -13.91
CA GLY A 69 -31.11 7.58 -12.47
C GLY A 69 -29.93 6.69 -12.08
N ARG A 70 -29.01 6.38 -13.01
CA ARG A 70 -27.78 5.67 -12.66
C ARG A 70 -26.80 6.63 -12.00
N HIS A 71 -26.21 6.18 -10.91
CA HIS A 71 -25.17 6.88 -10.15
C HIS A 71 -23.77 6.44 -10.61
N ALA A 72 -22.78 7.29 -10.35
CA ALA A 72 -21.38 6.91 -10.52
C ALA A 72 -21.06 5.76 -9.55
N PRO A 73 -20.38 4.70 -10.01
CA PRO A 73 -20.04 3.59 -9.14
C PRO A 73 -19.08 4.05 -8.05
N THR A 74 -19.31 3.69 -6.79
CA THR A 74 -18.36 4.00 -5.72
C THR A 74 -16.98 3.46 -6.07
N LEU A 75 -15.98 4.34 -6.11
CA LEU A 75 -14.62 3.92 -6.36
C LEU A 75 -14.11 3.12 -5.16
N ALA A 76 -13.54 1.95 -5.43
CA ALA A 76 -12.84 1.15 -4.45
C ALA A 76 -11.37 1.03 -4.84
N ILE A 77 -10.49 1.22 -3.87
CA ILE A 77 -9.03 1.16 -4.03
C ILE A 77 -8.44 0.19 -3.00
N PRO A 78 -7.27 -0.41 -3.25
CA PRO A 78 -6.63 -1.28 -2.27
C PRO A 78 -6.49 -0.60 -0.90
N SER A 79 -6.64 -1.35 0.18
CA SER A 79 -6.42 -0.82 1.52
C SER A 79 -4.94 -0.53 1.76
N ILE A 80 -4.63 0.30 2.76
CA ILE A 80 -3.25 0.53 3.20
C ILE A 80 -2.59 -0.80 3.57
N GLY A 81 -3.30 -1.70 4.24
CA GLY A 81 -2.83 -3.05 4.53
C GLY A 81 -2.43 -3.81 3.26
N GLY A 82 -3.24 -3.80 2.21
CA GLY A 82 -2.90 -4.41 0.92
C GLY A 82 -1.63 -3.81 0.28
N LEU A 83 -1.42 -2.50 0.43
CA LEU A 83 -0.18 -1.84 0.00
C LEU A 83 1.03 -2.26 0.85
N ILE A 84 0.89 -2.33 2.18
CA ILE A 84 1.96 -2.77 3.08
C ILE A 84 2.36 -4.23 2.78
N GLU A 85 1.39 -5.12 2.57
CA GLU A 85 1.70 -6.50 2.18
C GLU A 85 2.47 -6.54 0.85
N ALA A 86 2.15 -5.64 -0.10
CA ALA A 86 2.90 -5.53 -1.36
C ALA A 86 4.36 -5.08 -1.12
N ALA A 87 4.58 -4.17 -0.16
CA ALA A 87 5.93 -3.75 0.23
C ALA A 87 6.72 -4.82 0.97
N ASP A 88 6.07 -5.69 1.75
CA ASP A 88 6.74 -6.81 2.41
C ASP A 88 7.41 -7.74 1.39
N ARG A 89 6.79 -7.91 0.22
CA ARG A 89 7.34 -8.64 -0.93
C ARG A 89 8.38 -7.86 -1.74
N GLY A 90 8.60 -6.60 -1.39
CA GLY A 90 9.51 -5.70 -2.11
C GLY A 90 8.92 -5.14 -3.42
N PHE A 91 7.61 -5.18 -3.64
CA PHE A 91 7.06 -4.53 -4.84
C PHE A 91 7.18 -3.01 -4.80
N TRP A 92 7.35 -2.43 -3.62
CA TRP A 92 7.79 -1.06 -3.40
C TRP A 92 8.56 -0.97 -2.09
N THR A 93 9.32 0.11 -1.88
CA THR A 93 10.12 0.33 -0.67
C THR A 93 9.96 1.75 -0.17
N SER A 94 10.56 2.09 0.98
CA SER A 94 10.49 3.46 1.53
C SER A 94 10.90 4.54 0.51
N THR A 95 11.83 4.24 -0.42
CA THR A 95 12.26 5.16 -1.49
C THR A 95 11.18 5.49 -2.51
N THR A 96 10.15 4.65 -2.65
CA THR A 96 8.96 4.97 -3.47
C THR A 96 8.29 6.24 -2.95
N LEU A 97 8.27 6.42 -1.62
CA LEU A 97 7.67 7.59 -0.98
C LEU A 97 8.57 8.82 -1.02
N ASP A 98 9.88 8.64 -1.19
CA ASP A 98 10.80 9.76 -1.39
C ASP A 98 10.35 10.61 -2.58
N HIS A 99 9.90 9.99 -3.68
CA HIS A 99 9.57 10.68 -4.92
C HIS A 99 8.16 11.23 -5.00
N MET A 100 7.37 11.10 -3.94
CA MET A 100 6.03 11.66 -3.89
C MET A 100 6.08 13.18 -4.13
N PRO A 101 5.19 13.77 -4.95
CA PRO A 101 5.17 15.22 -5.11
C PRO A 101 4.91 15.91 -3.76
N GLU A 102 5.27 17.19 -3.65
CA GLU A 102 4.93 17.98 -2.47
C GLU A 102 3.41 17.95 -2.27
N ILE A 103 3.00 17.59 -1.06
CA ILE A 103 1.60 17.26 -0.79
C ILE A 103 0.86 18.49 -0.28
N HIS A 104 -0.24 18.83 -0.94
CA HIS A 104 -1.25 19.68 -0.34
C HIS A 104 -2.02 18.91 0.74
N PRO A 105 -2.20 19.46 1.96
CA PRO A 105 -2.81 18.77 3.11
C PRO A 105 -4.26 18.31 2.89
N GLU A 106 -4.90 18.73 1.80
CA GLU A 106 -6.30 18.40 1.54
C GLU A 106 -6.51 17.05 0.81
N LEU A 107 -5.50 16.53 0.10
CA LEU A 107 -5.62 15.34 -0.75
C LEU A 107 -4.44 14.38 -0.56
N THR A 108 -4.20 14.01 0.69
CA THR A 108 -2.94 13.37 1.13
C THR A 108 -2.77 11.91 0.66
N TRP A 109 -3.87 11.19 0.42
CA TRP A 109 -3.81 9.80 -0.03
C TRP A 109 -3.50 9.67 -1.52
N ILE A 110 -3.83 10.66 -2.36
CA ILE A 110 -3.65 10.53 -3.82
C ILE A 110 -2.17 10.45 -4.17
N PRO A 111 -1.30 11.40 -3.75
CA PRO A 111 0.13 11.31 -4.03
C PRO A 111 0.75 10.03 -3.50
N LEU A 112 0.31 9.55 -2.33
CA LEU A 112 0.77 8.30 -1.73
C LEU A 112 0.45 7.11 -2.65
N TYR A 113 -0.81 6.98 -3.05
CA TYR A 113 -1.25 5.87 -3.89
C TYR A 113 -0.67 5.97 -5.31
N GLU A 114 -0.57 7.16 -5.89
CA GLU A 114 0.05 7.38 -7.19
C GLU A 114 1.52 6.97 -7.21
N SER A 115 2.27 7.34 -6.15
CA SER A 115 3.67 6.97 -6.02
C SER A 115 3.84 5.46 -5.92
N ILE A 116 3.04 4.80 -5.07
CA ILE A 116 3.09 3.35 -4.88
C ILE A 116 2.65 2.61 -6.15
N PHE A 117 1.57 3.02 -6.80
CA PHE A 117 1.13 2.35 -8.01
C PHE A 117 2.03 2.58 -9.20
N GLY A 118 2.76 3.71 -9.29
CA GLY A 118 3.78 3.87 -10.32
C GLY A 118 4.80 2.72 -10.29
N ASP A 119 5.28 2.37 -9.10
CA ASP A 119 6.23 1.26 -8.92
C ASP A 119 5.56 -0.12 -9.12
N LEU A 120 4.35 -0.32 -8.58
CA LEU A 120 3.60 -1.58 -8.77
C LEU A 120 3.27 -1.84 -10.25
N LEU A 121 2.91 -0.80 -11.01
CA LEU A 121 2.62 -0.89 -12.43
C LEU A 121 3.87 -1.20 -13.23
N ALA A 122 5.02 -0.63 -12.86
CA ALA A 122 6.30 -0.95 -13.48
C ALA A 122 6.66 -2.44 -13.32
N LEU A 123 6.22 -3.07 -12.22
CA LEU A 123 6.42 -4.48 -11.89
C LEU A 123 5.19 -5.36 -12.20
N TRP A 124 4.15 -4.83 -12.85
CA TRP A 124 2.87 -5.51 -13.00
C TRP A 124 3.00 -6.90 -13.66
N GLY A 125 3.88 -7.05 -14.64
CA GLY A 125 4.15 -8.33 -15.29
C GLY A 125 4.66 -9.40 -14.31
N GLN A 126 5.39 -8.99 -13.29
CA GLN A 126 6.05 -9.85 -12.30
C GLN A 126 5.15 -10.15 -11.08
N LEU A 127 4.05 -9.41 -10.90
CA LEU A 127 3.11 -9.67 -9.81
C LEU A 127 2.44 -11.05 -9.98
N PRO A 128 2.37 -11.87 -8.91
CA PRO A 128 1.61 -13.12 -8.91
C PRO A 128 0.14 -12.90 -9.30
N ALA A 129 -0.47 -13.88 -9.97
CA ALA A 129 -1.87 -13.77 -10.40
C ALA A 129 -2.82 -13.53 -9.22
N SER A 130 -2.57 -14.17 -8.07
CA SER A 130 -3.34 -14.01 -6.84
C SER A 130 -3.26 -12.62 -6.20
N TRP A 131 -2.40 -11.74 -6.71
CA TRP A 131 -2.14 -10.39 -6.22
C TRP A 131 -2.61 -9.28 -7.17
N LYS A 132 -2.76 -9.60 -8.45
CA LYS A 132 -3.31 -8.68 -9.47
C LYS A 132 -4.80 -8.46 -9.30
N GLY A 133 -5.42 -9.39 -8.58
CA GLY A 133 -6.82 -9.44 -8.30
C GLY A 133 -7.71 -9.94 -9.38
N ASN A 134 -9.00 -9.82 -9.07
CA ASN A 134 -10.01 -10.13 -10.05
C ASN A 134 -9.79 -9.29 -11.32
N ALA A 135 -10.36 -9.77 -12.42
CA ALA A 135 -10.17 -9.15 -13.72
C ALA A 135 -10.64 -7.67 -13.77
N SER A 136 -11.53 -7.24 -12.87
CA SER A 136 -11.93 -5.82 -12.75
C SER A 136 -10.83 -4.97 -12.13
N THR A 137 -10.22 -5.41 -11.03
CA THR A 137 -9.10 -4.73 -10.37
C THR A 137 -7.93 -4.59 -11.33
N ALA A 138 -7.52 -5.69 -11.96
CA ALA A 138 -6.46 -5.68 -12.97
C ALA A 138 -6.75 -4.73 -14.15
N ARG A 139 -8.00 -4.67 -14.62
CA ARG A 139 -8.42 -3.74 -15.69
C ARG A 139 -8.43 -2.29 -15.22
N ALA A 140 -8.80 -2.01 -13.97
CA ALA A 140 -8.71 -0.67 -13.39
C ALA A 140 -7.26 -0.21 -13.33
N PHE A 141 -6.36 -1.05 -12.82
CA PHE A 141 -4.91 -0.78 -12.80
C PHE A 141 -4.31 -0.53 -14.18
N LYS A 142 -4.63 -1.38 -15.15
CA LYS A 142 -4.16 -1.20 -16.53
C LYS A 142 -4.68 0.10 -17.17
N LYS A 143 -5.89 0.55 -16.82
CA LYS A 143 -6.43 1.84 -17.31
C LYS A 143 -5.71 3.03 -16.68
N MET A 144 -5.35 2.94 -15.40
CA MET A 144 -4.56 3.98 -14.71
C MET A 144 -3.17 4.11 -15.34
N ASN A 145 -2.54 2.97 -15.68
CA ASN A 145 -1.27 2.91 -16.40
C ASN A 145 -1.27 3.71 -17.72
N HIS A 146 -2.37 3.71 -18.46
CA HIS A 146 -2.45 4.42 -19.74
C HIS A 146 -2.74 5.92 -19.63
N LYS A 147 -3.44 6.36 -18.57
CA LYS A 147 -3.86 7.77 -18.41
C LYS A 147 -2.85 8.62 -17.65
N ALA A 148 -2.15 8.05 -16.66
CA ALA A 148 -1.25 8.80 -15.79
C ALA A 148 0.20 8.84 -16.27
N HIS A 149 0.65 7.80 -16.99
CA HIS A 149 2.07 7.64 -17.32
C HIS A 149 2.55 8.35 -18.60
N GLY A 150 1.65 8.98 -19.36
CA GLY A 150 2.03 9.74 -20.55
C GLY A 150 2.73 11.06 -20.23
N GLU A 151 2.37 11.72 -19.12
CA GLU A 151 2.79 13.10 -18.84
C GLU A 151 3.38 13.33 -17.43
N HIS A 152 3.03 12.52 -16.42
CA HIS A 152 3.38 12.81 -15.01
C HIS A 152 4.24 11.79 -14.28
N THR A 153 4.51 10.59 -14.83
CA THR A 153 5.62 9.79 -14.28
C THR A 153 6.90 10.53 -14.59
N SER A 154 7.39 11.20 -13.55
CA SER A 154 8.54 12.06 -13.56
C SER A 154 9.68 11.42 -14.35
N GLU A 155 10.40 12.25 -15.09
CA GLU A 155 11.74 11.96 -15.60
C GLU A 155 12.59 11.16 -14.60
N LEU A 156 12.35 11.35 -13.30
CA LEU A 156 12.95 10.63 -12.19
C LEU A 156 12.52 9.15 -12.10
N ALA A 157 11.27 8.76 -12.35
CA ALA A 157 10.87 7.35 -12.43
C ALA A 157 11.52 6.65 -13.64
N ILE A 158 11.57 7.34 -14.78
CA ILE A 158 12.29 6.89 -15.99
C ILE A 158 13.79 6.76 -15.68
N ARG A 159 14.37 7.76 -15.02
CA ARG A 159 15.78 7.80 -14.60
C ARG A 159 16.07 6.70 -13.59
N ARG A 160 15.21 6.46 -12.59
CA ARG A 160 15.34 5.37 -11.61
C ARG A 160 15.26 4.01 -12.30
N ARG A 161 14.33 3.82 -13.23
CA ARG A 161 14.25 2.59 -14.04
C ARG A 161 15.49 2.41 -14.91
N ALA A 162 16.00 3.48 -15.49
CA ALA A 162 17.26 3.46 -16.25
C ALA A 162 18.44 3.13 -15.33
N LEU A 163 18.53 3.70 -14.13
CA LEU A 163 19.55 3.39 -13.14
C LEU A 163 19.46 1.94 -12.64
N LEU A 164 18.26 1.41 -12.39
CA LEU A 164 18.02 0.01 -12.05
C LEU A 164 18.41 -0.92 -13.21
N LYS A 165 18.02 -0.58 -14.44
CA LYS A 165 18.33 -1.35 -15.65
C LYS A 165 19.83 -1.35 -15.97
N ASN A 166 20.51 -0.25 -15.67
CA ASN A 166 21.95 -0.11 -15.85
C ASN A 166 22.75 -0.60 -14.63
N GLU A 167 22.10 -1.24 -13.65
CA GLU A 167 22.70 -1.76 -12.41
C GLU A 167 23.42 -0.69 -11.54
N ILE A 168 23.19 0.59 -11.81
CA ILE A 168 23.74 1.73 -11.05
C ILE A 168 22.98 1.89 -9.73
N LEU A 169 21.67 1.63 -9.75
CA LEU A 169 20.85 1.57 -8.55
C LEU A 169 20.61 0.11 -8.21
N VAL A 170 21.08 -0.31 -7.05
CA VAL A 170 20.86 -1.67 -6.56
C VAL A 170 19.55 -1.65 -5.80
N ASN A 171 18.59 -2.46 -6.25
CA ASN A 171 17.38 -2.65 -5.50
C ASN A 171 17.75 -3.49 -4.27
N GLY A 172 17.95 -2.84 -3.12
CA GLY A 172 18.33 -3.44 -1.84
C GLY A 172 17.34 -4.46 -1.26
N ILE A 173 16.36 -4.88 -2.06
CA ILE A 173 15.40 -5.92 -1.72
C ILE A 173 16.12 -7.26 -1.73
N ARG A 174 16.69 -7.61 -0.58
CA ARG A 174 17.19 -8.95 -0.34
C ARG A 174 16.01 -9.90 -0.18
N LYS A 175 15.91 -10.88 -1.07
CA LYS A 175 15.03 -12.03 -0.82
C LYS A 175 15.59 -12.79 0.38
N LEU A 176 14.73 -13.06 1.36
CA LEU A 176 15.10 -13.89 2.48
C LEU A 176 15.43 -15.30 1.98
N PRO A 177 16.54 -15.91 2.45
CA PRO A 177 16.88 -17.27 2.07
C PRO A 177 15.77 -18.21 2.56
N ARG A 178 15.38 -19.15 1.71
CA ARG A 178 14.55 -20.29 2.12
C ARG A 178 15.48 -21.31 2.75
N ASN A 179 15.34 -21.53 4.05
CA ASN A 179 16.15 -22.52 4.75
C ASN A 179 15.53 -23.90 4.49
N VAL A 180 16.11 -24.63 3.53
CA VAL A 180 15.82 -26.05 3.34
C VAL A 180 16.53 -26.79 4.45
N VAL A 181 15.78 -27.23 5.46
CA VAL A 181 16.33 -28.07 6.53
C VAL A 181 16.71 -29.43 5.90
N PRO A 182 18.00 -29.83 5.92
CA PRO A 182 18.41 -31.10 5.35
C PRO A 182 17.73 -32.26 6.09
N GLY A 183 17.05 -33.15 5.36
CA GLY A 183 16.46 -34.37 5.93
C GLY A 183 14.98 -34.31 6.30
N THR A 184 14.31 -33.16 6.18
CA THR A 184 12.85 -33.08 6.32
C THR A 184 12.18 -33.31 4.96
N THR A 185 12.15 -34.55 4.49
CA THR A 185 11.23 -35.02 3.44
C THR A 185 9.80 -35.25 3.99
N GLY A 186 9.44 -34.53 5.05
CA GLY A 186 8.16 -34.64 5.74
C GLY A 186 7.04 -34.00 4.94
N GLU A 187 5.91 -34.68 4.91
CA GLU A 187 4.66 -34.26 4.29
C GLU A 187 4.35 -32.77 4.57
N PRO A 188 3.77 -32.04 3.60
CA PRO A 188 3.41 -30.65 3.78
C PRO A 188 2.53 -30.52 5.03
N GLN A 189 3.03 -29.78 6.04
CA GLN A 189 2.22 -29.39 7.18
C GLN A 189 0.90 -28.81 6.64
N PRO A 190 -0.25 -29.15 7.24
CA PRO A 190 -1.52 -28.59 6.82
C PRO A 190 -1.41 -27.08 6.95
N SER A 191 -1.34 -26.40 5.80
CA SER A 191 -1.43 -24.96 5.75
C SER A 191 -2.69 -24.60 6.51
N LEU A 192 -2.54 -23.82 7.59
CA LEU A 192 -3.70 -23.27 8.29
C LEU A 192 -4.53 -22.60 7.21
N THR A 193 -5.66 -23.23 6.86
CA THR A 193 -6.66 -22.72 5.93
C THR A 193 -7.27 -21.50 6.60
N THR A 194 -6.52 -20.41 6.56
CA THR A 194 -6.99 -19.07 6.84
C THR A 194 -8.17 -18.86 5.90
N THR A 195 -9.33 -18.65 6.53
CA THR A 195 -10.64 -18.33 5.95
C THR A 195 -10.59 -17.91 4.49
N LYS A 196 -11.17 -18.75 3.64
CA LYS A 196 -11.00 -18.84 2.18
C LYS A 196 -11.25 -17.57 1.33
N ASP A 197 -11.77 -16.46 1.85
CA ASP A 197 -12.27 -15.38 0.99
C ASP A 197 -11.87 -13.94 1.38
N ALA A 198 -11.00 -13.75 2.38
CA ALA A 198 -10.41 -12.43 2.57
C ALA A 198 -9.30 -12.23 1.52
N GLY A 199 -9.62 -11.51 0.43
CA GLY A 199 -8.68 -11.22 -0.66
C GLY A 199 -7.28 -10.85 -0.14
N LYS A 200 -6.22 -11.27 -0.85
CA LYS A 200 -4.82 -10.97 -0.47
C LYS A 200 -4.30 -9.79 -1.27
N GLY A 201 -3.41 -8.98 -0.68
CA GLY A 201 -2.73 -7.92 -1.40
C GLY A 201 -3.66 -6.85 -1.96
N LEU A 202 -3.55 -6.57 -3.27
CA LEU A 202 -4.29 -5.49 -3.95
C LEU A 202 -5.79 -5.77 -4.09
N ASP A 203 -6.25 -6.96 -3.70
CA ASP A 203 -7.65 -7.38 -3.79
C ASP A 203 -8.47 -6.89 -2.62
N ARG A 204 -7.80 -6.42 -1.56
CA ARG A 204 -8.42 -5.83 -0.37
C ARG A 204 -8.91 -4.43 -0.68
N LEU A 205 -9.91 -4.35 -1.55
CA LEU A 205 -10.49 -3.07 -1.94
C LEU A 205 -11.32 -2.50 -0.79
N LYS A 206 -11.11 -1.22 -0.50
CA LYS A 206 -11.93 -0.41 0.39
C LYS A 206 -12.67 0.65 -0.43
N PRO A 207 -13.97 0.87 -0.18
CA PRO A 207 -14.68 1.98 -0.81
C PRO A 207 -14.10 3.29 -0.29
N ILE A 208 -13.98 4.27 -1.18
CA ILE A 208 -13.63 5.64 -0.82
C ILE A 208 -14.85 6.30 -0.18
N TRP A 209 -14.63 6.97 0.94
CA TRP A 209 -15.65 7.70 1.67
C TRP A 209 -15.54 9.18 1.32
N LEU A 210 -16.65 9.91 1.42
CA LEU A 210 -16.65 11.36 1.25
C LEU A 210 -16.96 12.01 2.59
N VAL A 211 -15.95 12.62 3.20
CA VAL A 211 -16.08 13.38 4.45
C VAL A 211 -15.92 14.85 4.09
N GLY A 212 -16.98 15.64 4.26
CA GLY A 212 -16.95 17.06 3.87
C GLY A 212 -16.61 17.30 2.38
N LYS A 213 -17.11 16.44 1.48
CA LYS A 213 -16.79 16.40 0.04
C LYS A 213 -15.32 16.07 -0.30
N LYS A 214 -14.51 15.70 0.69
CA LYS A 214 -13.13 15.23 0.46
C LYS A 214 -13.11 13.70 0.41
N PRO A 215 -12.46 13.10 -0.60
CA PRO A 215 -12.31 11.66 -0.66
C PRO A 215 -11.34 11.18 0.42
N CYS A 216 -11.78 10.22 1.22
CA CYS A 216 -11.04 9.64 2.34
C CYS A 216 -11.03 8.12 2.23
N ILE A 217 -10.00 7.51 2.82
CA ILE A 217 -9.84 6.06 2.89
C ILE A 217 -9.94 5.65 4.35
N PRO A 218 -10.75 4.64 4.71
CA PRO A 218 -10.75 4.11 6.06
C PRO A 218 -9.40 3.42 6.34
N VAL A 219 -8.75 3.80 7.43
CA VAL A 219 -7.46 3.23 7.87
C VAL A 219 -7.61 2.67 9.28
N THR A 220 -7.13 1.45 9.52
CA THR A 220 -7.11 0.87 10.87
C THR A 220 -5.92 1.35 11.68
N ARG A 221 -5.94 1.13 13.01
CA ARG A 221 -4.80 1.48 13.87
C ARG A 221 -3.53 0.72 13.48
N GLU A 222 -3.67 -0.56 13.15
CA GLU A 222 -2.58 -1.42 12.72
C GLU A 222 -2.04 -1.03 11.34
N GLU A 223 -2.89 -0.60 10.41
CA GLU A 223 -2.45 -0.06 9.11
C GLU A 223 -1.68 1.24 9.27
N LEU A 224 -2.15 2.15 10.13
CA LEU A 224 -1.47 3.40 10.44
C LEU A 224 -0.11 3.14 11.12
N ALA A 225 -0.05 2.23 12.10
CA ALA A 225 1.18 1.87 12.78
C ALA A 225 2.20 1.21 11.84
N ALA A 226 1.74 0.31 10.96
CA ALA A 226 2.61 -0.27 9.95
C ALA A 226 3.15 0.81 9.01
N LEU A 227 2.29 1.71 8.51
CA LEU A 227 2.72 2.83 7.67
C LEU A 227 3.74 3.73 8.39
N SER A 228 3.54 4.03 9.67
CA SER A 228 4.49 4.85 10.43
C SER A 228 5.84 4.18 10.60
N LEU A 229 5.87 2.86 10.85
CA LEU A 229 7.11 2.08 10.88
C LEU A 229 7.83 2.09 9.53
N VAL A 230 7.09 1.88 8.43
CA VAL A 230 7.63 1.91 7.05
C VAL A 230 8.16 3.28 6.65
N MET A 231 7.66 4.35 7.24
CA MET A 231 8.17 5.71 7.04
C MET A 231 9.23 6.10 8.07
N GLY A 232 9.57 5.24 9.02
CA GLY A 232 10.53 5.55 10.09
C GLY A 232 10.08 6.73 10.95
N MET A 233 8.78 6.81 11.21
CA MET A 233 8.12 7.98 11.78
C MET A 233 7.66 7.71 13.22
N PRO A 234 8.31 8.33 14.22
CA PRO A 234 7.84 8.26 15.59
C PRO A 234 6.57 9.11 15.73
N ILE A 235 5.43 8.46 15.99
CA ILE A 235 4.19 9.18 16.29
C ILE A 235 4.19 9.56 17.76
N THR A 236 4.13 10.86 18.02
CA THR A 236 4.05 11.44 19.36
C THR A 236 2.67 12.03 19.60
N LYS A 237 2.20 11.92 20.85
CA LYS A 237 0.95 12.56 21.28
C LYS A 237 1.26 13.93 21.86
N SER A 238 0.67 14.97 21.30
CA SER A 238 0.64 16.32 21.86
C SER A 238 -0.31 16.40 23.06
N ASN A 239 -0.07 17.36 23.95
CA ASN A 239 -0.92 17.65 25.11
C ASN A 239 -2.37 17.94 24.70
N ASP A 240 -2.56 18.56 23.53
CA ASP A 240 -3.87 18.93 22.99
C ASP A 240 -4.62 17.74 22.34
N GLY A 241 -4.10 16.52 22.47
CA GLY A 241 -4.73 15.31 21.94
C GLY A 241 -4.48 15.04 20.45
N TYR A 242 -3.71 15.90 19.78
CA TYR A 242 -3.21 15.65 18.43
C TYR A 242 -2.08 14.63 18.45
N TYR A 243 -1.98 13.82 17.40
CA TYR A 243 -0.82 12.95 17.21
C TYR A 243 -0.08 13.39 15.97
N SER A 244 1.23 13.57 16.08
CA SER A 244 2.05 13.91 14.92
C SER A 244 3.40 13.22 14.97
N GLY A 245 4.00 13.06 13.80
CA GLY A 245 5.30 12.47 13.64
C GLY A 245 5.94 12.95 12.35
N ILE A 246 7.27 13.00 12.33
CA ILE A 246 8.05 13.28 11.12
C ILE A 246 8.97 12.09 10.88
N GLY A 247 8.82 11.46 9.72
CA GLY A 247 9.59 10.31 9.29
C GLY A 247 10.69 10.65 8.30
N ALA A 248 11.15 9.60 7.62
CA ALA A 248 12.09 9.70 6.52
C ALA A 248 11.56 10.57 5.37
N TYR A 249 12.48 11.11 4.57
CA TYR A 249 12.19 11.90 3.37
C TYR A 249 11.36 13.18 3.61
N GLY A 250 11.28 13.64 4.87
CA GLY A 250 10.51 14.83 5.25
C GLY A 250 9.00 14.61 5.24
N LEU A 251 8.54 13.36 5.32
CA LEU A 251 7.13 13.03 5.45
C LEU A 251 6.67 13.27 6.89
N SER A 252 5.64 14.09 7.06
CA SER A 252 4.97 14.26 8.34
C SER A 252 3.57 13.65 8.29
N ILE A 253 3.17 13.10 9.43
CA ILE A 253 1.79 12.67 9.65
C ILE A 253 1.21 13.52 10.77
N ASP A 254 -0.02 13.96 10.57
CA ASP A 254 -0.82 14.65 11.56
C ASP A 254 -2.16 13.95 11.66
N LEU A 255 -2.55 13.62 12.88
CA LEU A 255 -3.79 12.96 13.20
C LEU A 255 -4.56 13.85 14.16
N ALA A 256 -5.69 14.37 13.67
CA ALA A 256 -6.59 15.25 14.41
C ALA A 256 -7.95 14.57 14.59
N HIS A 257 -8.55 14.72 15.76
CA HIS A 257 -9.92 14.27 16.00
C HIS A 257 -10.88 15.45 15.89
N THR A 258 -11.74 15.44 14.88
CA THR A 258 -12.72 16.51 14.61
C THR A 258 -14.09 15.89 14.35
N GLU A 259 -15.14 16.41 15.00
CA GLU A 259 -16.53 16.06 14.70
C GLU A 259 -16.80 14.53 14.69
N ALA A 260 -16.29 13.83 15.70
CA ALA A 260 -16.36 12.37 15.86
C ALA A 260 -15.61 11.54 14.81
N THR A 261 -14.74 12.16 14.01
CA THR A 261 -13.89 11.49 13.02
C THR A 261 -12.41 11.74 13.30
N TRP A 262 -11.59 10.72 13.07
CA TRP A 262 -10.14 10.85 13.07
C TRP A 262 -9.67 11.15 11.66
N ASN A 263 -9.06 12.33 11.49
CA ASN A 263 -8.56 12.80 10.22
C ASN A 263 -7.04 12.66 10.18
N LEU A 264 -6.57 11.87 9.22
CA LEU A 264 -5.17 11.64 8.96
C LEU A 264 -4.71 12.51 7.80
N SER A 265 -3.76 13.39 8.06
CA SER A 265 -3.06 14.18 7.06
C SER A 265 -1.63 13.65 6.91
N LEU A 266 -1.22 13.37 5.68
CA LEU A 266 0.16 13.11 5.32
C LEU A 266 0.65 14.32 4.53
N VAL A 267 1.72 14.96 4.98
CA VAL A 267 2.31 16.12 4.31
C VAL A 267 3.76 15.82 4.00
N LYS A 268 4.22 16.18 2.80
CA LYS A 268 5.64 16.14 2.47
C LYS A 268 6.20 17.55 2.63
N GLY A 269 6.99 17.75 3.67
CA GLY A 269 7.64 19.02 3.94
C GLY A 269 8.83 19.29 3.01
N SER A 270 9.33 20.52 3.04
CA SER A 270 10.57 20.90 2.37
C SER A 270 11.74 20.08 2.90
N ARG A 271 12.55 19.54 1.98
CA ARG A 271 13.71 18.73 2.34
C ARG A 271 14.82 19.61 2.88
N ILE A 272 15.16 19.44 4.14
CA ILE A 272 16.48 19.85 4.65
C ILE A 272 17.50 18.89 4.03
N PRO A 273 18.70 19.32 3.59
CA PRO A 273 19.72 18.44 2.98
C PRO A 273 20.02 17.14 3.74
N ARG A 274 19.87 17.13 5.08
CA ARG A 274 20.00 15.92 5.92
C ARG A 274 18.89 14.87 5.73
N HIS A 275 17.79 15.23 5.07
CA HIS A 275 16.69 14.33 4.70
C HIS A 275 16.77 13.91 3.23
N ALA A 276 17.81 14.33 2.49
CA ALA A 276 18.06 13.82 1.16
C ALA A 276 18.45 12.33 1.27
N PRO A 277 17.86 11.44 0.46
CA PRO A 277 18.27 10.05 0.43
C PRO A 277 19.74 9.96 0.02
N SER A 278 20.52 9.13 0.71
CA SER A 278 21.71 8.56 0.10
C SER A 278 21.27 7.73 -1.11
N MET A 279 21.96 7.86 -2.24
CA MET A 279 21.64 7.06 -3.43
C MET A 279 21.68 5.57 -3.08
N GLY A 280 20.55 4.86 -3.25
CA GLY A 280 20.39 3.45 -2.83
C GLY A 280 19.65 3.24 -1.49
N GLY A 281 19.25 4.33 -0.82
CA GLY A 281 18.77 4.45 0.57
C GLY A 281 17.46 3.79 1.03
N GLY A 282 16.90 2.80 0.34
CA GLY A 282 15.56 2.28 0.66
C GLY A 282 15.55 1.04 1.53
N TYR A 283 14.64 0.99 2.51
CA TYR A 283 14.40 -0.22 3.30
C TYR A 283 13.03 -0.83 2.96
N THR A 284 12.92 -2.15 3.10
CA THR A 284 11.68 -2.88 2.86
C THR A 284 10.71 -2.68 4.03
N ALA A 285 9.40 -2.74 3.76
CA ALA A 285 8.40 -2.63 4.82
C ALA A 285 8.54 -3.75 5.85
N LEU A 286 8.87 -4.96 5.39
CA LEU A 286 9.16 -6.09 6.24
C LEU A 286 10.25 -5.74 7.26
N MET A 287 11.40 -5.27 6.78
CA MET A 287 12.53 -4.93 7.64
C MET A 287 12.17 -3.81 8.62
N ALA A 288 11.49 -2.76 8.15
CA ALA A 288 11.08 -1.63 8.99
C ALA A 288 10.19 -2.06 10.15
N LYS A 289 9.16 -2.87 9.86
CA LYS A 289 8.25 -3.39 10.88
C LYS A 289 8.98 -4.25 11.90
N HIS A 290 9.82 -5.17 11.43
CA HIS A 290 10.57 -6.05 12.30
C HIS A 290 11.50 -5.25 13.23
N LEU A 291 12.32 -4.35 12.69
CA LEU A 291 13.26 -3.53 13.47
C LEU A 291 12.53 -2.63 14.47
N GLY A 292 11.46 -1.96 14.04
CA GLY A 292 10.65 -1.12 14.92
C GLY A 292 9.99 -1.88 16.07
N CYS A 293 9.80 -3.19 15.90
CA CYS A 293 9.30 -4.09 16.94
C CYS A 293 10.40 -4.84 17.68
N GLY A 294 11.68 -4.47 17.53
CA GLY A 294 12.81 -5.10 18.22
C GLY A 294 13.15 -6.50 17.70
N SER A 295 12.83 -6.81 16.45
CA SER A 295 13.08 -8.11 15.82
C SER A 295 13.87 -7.96 14.53
N VAL A 296 14.51 -9.05 14.11
CA VAL A 296 15.40 -9.07 12.96
C VAL A 296 15.08 -10.27 12.07
N PRO A 297 14.55 -10.08 10.85
CA PRO A 297 14.16 -11.17 9.96
C PRO A 297 15.40 -11.78 9.28
N PHE A 298 15.51 -13.11 9.26
CA PHE A 298 16.71 -13.80 8.76
C PHE A 298 16.45 -14.86 7.70
N GLY A 299 15.21 -15.34 7.56
CA GLY A 299 14.89 -16.38 6.59
C GLY A 299 13.39 -16.58 6.41
N GLU A 300 13.04 -17.39 5.44
CA GLU A 300 11.68 -17.87 5.24
C GLU A 300 11.57 -19.33 5.65
N SER A 301 10.40 -19.71 6.19
CA SER A 301 10.10 -21.12 6.47
C SER A 301 10.05 -21.95 5.19
N VAL A 302 10.18 -23.27 5.36
CA VAL A 302 9.84 -24.24 4.32
C VAL A 302 8.35 -24.10 4.01
N GLY A 303 8.01 -23.63 2.81
CA GLY A 303 6.65 -23.25 2.41
C GLY A 303 6.48 -21.75 2.13
N GLY A 304 7.31 -20.90 2.74
CA GLY A 304 7.33 -19.45 2.46
C GLY A 304 6.16 -18.66 3.07
N ASP A 305 5.35 -19.29 3.94
CA ASP A 305 4.23 -18.66 4.64
C ASP A 305 4.67 -17.89 5.90
N TRP A 306 5.86 -18.17 6.42
CA TRP A 306 6.39 -17.55 7.63
C TRP A 306 7.74 -16.89 7.38
N VAL A 307 7.92 -15.73 7.99
CA VAL A 307 9.21 -15.05 8.13
C VAL A 307 9.81 -15.46 9.46
N ARG A 308 10.98 -16.09 9.41
CA ARG A 308 11.79 -16.41 10.57
C ARG A 308 12.57 -15.17 11.00
N SER A 309 12.48 -14.86 12.28
CA SER A 309 13.03 -13.64 12.87
C SER A 309 13.66 -13.92 14.23
N VAL A 310 14.68 -13.17 14.60
CA VAL A 310 15.21 -13.17 15.97
C VAL A 310 14.62 -11.96 16.70
N TYR A 311 13.95 -12.19 17.82
CA TYR A 311 13.48 -11.11 18.68
C TYR A 311 14.56 -10.78 19.72
N VAL A 312 15.04 -9.54 19.69
CA VAL A 312 16.24 -9.12 20.41
C VAL A 312 15.85 -8.61 21.80
N THR A 313 15.73 -9.53 22.74
CA THR A 313 15.65 -9.21 24.18
C THR A 313 17.04 -8.88 24.73
N ASP A 314 17.12 -8.28 25.93
CA ASP A 314 18.42 -8.03 26.58
C ASP A 314 19.25 -9.33 26.73
N LYS A 315 18.58 -10.44 27.06
CA LYS A 315 19.20 -11.76 27.16
C LYS A 315 19.77 -12.20 25.80
N VAL A 316 18.98 -12.10 24.74
CA VAL A 316 19.43 -12.45 23.38
C VAL A 316 20.56 -11.53 22.93
N LEU A 317 20.51 -10.24 23.26
CA LEU A 317 21.55 -9.27 22.95
C LEU A 317 22.88 -9.63 23.63
N GLU A 318 22.85 -9.98 24.92
CA GLU A 318 24.05 -10.42 25.65
C GLU A 318 24.58 -11.77 25.13
N ALA A 319 23.69 -12.70 24.78
CA ALA A 319 24.08 -13.94 24.12
C ALA A 319 24.76 -13.66 22.77
N VAL A 320 24.18 -12.78 21.95
CA VAL A 320 24.76 -12.34 20.67
C VAL A 320 26.15 -11.73 20.86
N LYS A 321 26.31 -10.82 21.83
CA LYS A 321 27.61 -10.17 22.11
C LYS A 321 28.68 -11.16 22.56
N SER A 322 28.28 -12.21 23.29
CA SER A 322 29.18 -13.26 23.77
C SER A 322 29.39 -14.42 22.77
N GLY A 323 28.77 -14.36 21.59
CA GLY A 323 28.83 -15.45 20.59
C GLY A 323 27.97 -16.67 20.92
N GLY A 324 27.06 -16.54 21.90
CA GLY A 324 26.11 -17.56 22.30
C GLY A 324 25.07 -17.90 21.23
N CYS A 325 24.43 -19.05 21.40
CA CYS A 325 23.42 -19.56 20.48
C CYS A 325 22.02 -19.09 20.87
N ILE A 326 21.20 -18.79 19.86
CA ILE A 326 19.80 -18.38 20.01
C ILE A 326 18.92 -19.60 19.71
N MET A 327 17.83 -19.78 20.45
CA MET A 327 16.95 -20.93 20.32
C MET A 327 15.47 -20.53 20.28
N ASP A 328 14.67 -21.26 19.51
CA ASP A 328 13.21 -21.19 19.67
C ASP A 328 12.80 -21.89 20.98
N THR A 329 12.17 -21.13 21.88
CA THR A 329 11.66 -21.65 23.16
C THR A 329 10.16 -21.91 23.14
N ARG A 330 9.47 -21.60 22.04
CA ARG A 330 8.01 -21.65 21.89
C ARG A 330 7.25 -20.89 23.00
N ALA A 331 7.93 -19.98 23.70
CA ALA A 331 7.36 -19.26 24.84
C ALA A 331 6.55 -18.04 24.36
N TYR A 332 6.12 -17.15 25.25
CA TYR A 332 5.54 -15.87 24.84
C TYR A 332 6.66 -14.87 24.53
N GLY A 333 6.71 -14.34 23.31
CA GLY A 333 7.79 -13.45 22.85
C GLY A 333 7.61 -11.96 23.20
N GLY A 334 6.66 -11.61 24.07
CA GLY A 334 6.48 -10.25 24.56
C GLY A 334 5.53 -9.37 23.74
N PRO A 335 5.16 -8.19 24.28
CA PRO A 335 4.15 -7.33 23.69
C PRO A 335 4.54 -6.75 22.31
N SER A 336 5.83 -6.45 22.09
CA SER A 336 6.28 -5.91 20.80
C SER A 336 6.16 -6.95 19.67
N LEU A 337 6.41 -8.22 19.97
CA LEU A 337 6.27 -9.30 19.00
C LEU A 337 4.79 -9.58 18.69
N GLU A 338 3.92 -9.57 19.69
CA GLU A 338 2.47 -9.67 19.47
C GLU A 338 1.94 -8.49 18.65
N PHE A 339 2.46 -7.29 18.91
CA PHE A 339 2.13 -6.12 18.10
C PHE A 339 2.56 -6.31 16.64
N LEU A 340 3.78 -6.79 16.40
CA LEU A 340 4.27 -7.11 15.06
C LEU A 340 3.37 -8.11 14.33
N ARG A 341 2.90 -9.17 15.02
CA ARG A 341 1.99 -10.19 14.47
C ARG A 341 0.62 -9.64 14.07
N ARG A 342 0.19 -8.52 14.64
CA ARG A 342 -1.08 -7.84 14.33
C ARG A 342 -0.98 -6.87 13.16
N LEU A 343 0.23 -6.44 12.79
CA LEU A 343 0.42 -5.53 11.68
C LEU A 343 0.03 -6.21 10.35
N PRO A 344 -0.48 -5.48 9.36
CA PRO A 344 -0.69 -6.02 8.01
C PRO A 344 0.61 -6.65 7.50
N ALA A 345 0.55 -7.93 7.10
CA ALA A 345 1.72 -8.67 6.67
C ALA A 345 1.37 -9.71 5.61
N ASP A 346 2.25 -9.88 4.62
CA ASP A 346 2.11 -10.93 3.61
C ASP A 346 2.28 -12.34 4.20
N LYS A 347 3.09 -12.44 5.26
CA LYS A 347 3.53 -13.68 5.89
C LYS A 347 3.37 -13.61 7.39
N GLY A 348 3.19 -14.77 8.01
CA GLY A 348 3.26 -14.90 9.46
C GLY A 348 4.67 -14.64 9.99
N VAL A 349 4.79 -14.43 11.30
CA VAL A 349 6.08 -14.22 11.98
C VAL A 349 6.38 -15.39 12.91
N ASP A 350 7.46 -16.09 12.59
CA ASP A 350 8.10 -17.11 13.41
C ASP A 350 9.32 -16.47 14.10
N ALA A 351 9.39 -16.48 15.42
CA ALA A 351 10.34 -15.66 16.17
C ALA A 351 11.12 -16.46 17.21
N TYR A 352 12.43 -16.21 17.26
CA TYR A 352 13.42 -16.90 18.08
C TYR A 352 13.93 -15.92 19.13
N TYR A 353 13.85 -16.26 20.42
CA TYR A 353 14.22 -15.37 21.53
C TYR A 353 14.72 -16.08 22.79
N GLY A 354 14.92 -17.40 22.72
CA GLY A 354 15.62 -18.15 23.75
C GLY A 354 17.13 -18.09 23.58
N ILE A 355 17.83 -18.49 24.64
CA ILE A 355 19.27 -18.77 24.60
C ILE A 355 19.41 -20.28 24.72
N ALA A 356 20.14 -20.91 23.82
CA ALA A 356 20.47 -22.33 23.98
C ALA A 356 21.49 -22.50 25.11
N PRO A 357 21.39 -23.57 25.92
CA PRO A 357 22.45 -23.89 26.87
C PRO A 357 23.78 -24.04 26.13
N THR A 358 24.85 -23.50 26.71
CA THR A 358 26.19 -23.55 26.11
C THR A 358 26.63 -25.01 25.98
N SER A 359 26.62 -25.53 24.76
CA SER A 359 27.23 -26.82 24.45
C SER A 359 28.57 -26.57 23.76
N ALA A 360 29.59 -27.39 24.07
CA ALA A 360 30.92 -27.26 23.47
C ALA A 360 30.89 -27.50 21.95
N ASP A 361 29.85 -28.18 21.45
CA ASP A 361 29.73 -28.60 20.05
C ASP A 361 28.85 -27.66 19.20
N SER A 362 28.18 -26.66 19.82
CA SER A 362 27.33 -25.74 19.07
C SER A 362 28.17 -24.68 18.33
N PRO A 363 27.97 -24.49 17.01
CA PRO A 363 28.68 -23.46 16.27
C PRO A 363 28.34 -22.06 16.82
N LEU A 364 29.35 -21.21 16.97
CA LEU A 364 29.21 -19.87 17.52
C LEU A 364 28.13 -19.06 16.78
N GLY A 365 27.23 -18.43 17.53
CA GLY A 365 26.14 -17.62 17.00
C GLY A 365 25.10 -18.41 16.19
N ALA A 366 24.96 -19.72 16.40
CA ALA A 366 23.89 -20.51 15.77
C ALA A 366 22.50 -20.05 16.22
N ILE A 367 21.54 -20.13 15.31
CA ILE A 367 20.11 -19.98 15.56
C ILE A 367 19.51 -21.37 15.43
N LEU A 368 18.94 -21.89 16.50
CA LEU A 368 18.45 -23.25 16.62
C LEU A 368 16.92 -23.27 16.70
N ASP A 369 16.28 -24.26 16.09
CA ASP A 369 14.87 -24.56 16.35
C ASP A 369 14.68 -25.15 17.77
N ALA A 370 13.43 -25.44 18.13
CA ALA A 370 13.10 -25.97 19.45
C ALA A 370 13.68 -27.38 19.70
N GLU A 371 14.00 -28.10 18.63
CA GLU A 371 14.62 -29.42 18.64
C GLU A 371 16.16 -29.34 18.68
N GLY A 372 16.74 -28.14 18.54
CA GLY A 372 18.18 -27.90 18.57
C GLY A 372 18.86 -27.98 17.21
N HIS A 373 18.12 -28.09 16.11
CA HIS A 373 18.69 -28.07 14.76
C HIS A 373 19.03 -26.64 14.32
N GLU A 374 20.17 -26.47 13.66
CA GLU A 374 20.59 -25.19 13.12
C GLU A 374 19.66 -24.75 11.97
N VAL A 375 18.96 -23.64 12.16
CA VAL A 375 18.10 -23.00 11.15
C VAL A 375 18.71 -21.73 10.59
N GLY A 376 19.84 -21.25 11.13
CA GLY A 376 20.54 -20.07 10.66
C GLY A 376 21.73 -19.68 11.55
N ARG A 377 22.42 -18.60 11.19
CA ARG A 377 23.53 -18.04 11.98
C ARG A 377 23.40 -16.53 12.13
N TRP A 378 23.62 -16.03 13.33
CA TRP A 378 23.53 -14.62 13.67
C TRP A 378 24.56 -13.75 12.92
N ALA A 379 25.80 -14.22 12.78
CA ALA A 379 26.82 -13.48 12.02
C ALA A 379 26.39 -13.23 10.57
N ARG A 380 25.78 -14.25 9.91
CA ARG A 380 25.24 -14.13 8.55
C ARG A 380 24.03 -13.21 8.47
N LEU A 381 23.23 -13.16 9.54
CA LEU A 381 22.12 -12.23 9.66
C LEU A 381 22.62 -10.79 9.72
N VAL A 382 23.53 -10.48 10.65
CA VAL A 382 24.06 -9.12 10.85
C VAL A 382 24.90 -8.65 9.68
N ALA A 383 25.70 -9.52 9.04
CA ALA A 383 26.40 -9.17 7.81
C ALA A 383 25.43 -8.71 6.70
N GLY A 384 24.18 -9.17 6.72
CA GLY A 384 23.14 -8.67 5.83
C GLY A 384 22.56 -7.30 6.18
N ILE A 385 22.73 -6.85 7.43
CA ILE A 385 22.05 -5.69 8.02
C ILE A 385 23.00 -4.52 8.24
N ALA A 386 24.23 -4.78 8.70
CA ALA A 386 25.25 -3.77 8.96
C ALA A 386 25.68 -3.03 7.67
N PHE A 387 25.50 -3.66 6.51
CA PHE A 387 25.67 -3.04 5.19
C PHE A 387 24.32 -2.66 4.54
N GLY A 388 23.26 -2.67 5.35
CA GLY A 388 21.94 -2.11 5.14
C GLY A 388 21.04 -2.74 4.07
N GLY A 389 21.50 -3.72 3.30
CA GLY A 389 20.97 -3.81 1.92
C GLY A 389 21.10 -2.47 1.16
N LEU A 390 21.91 -1.55 1.70
CA LEU A 390 22.15 -0.17 1.28
C LEU A 390 23.45 -0.06 0.49
N VAL A 391 24.25 -1.13 0.50
CA VAL A 391 25.34 -1.38 -0.44
C VAL A 391 25.05 -2.72 -1.11
N PRO A 392 25.16 -2.85 -2.45
CA PRO A 392 25.20 -4.16 -3.10
C PRO A 392 26.16 -5.07 -2.36
N GLN A 393 25.75 -6.30 -2.05
CA GLN A 393 26.72 -7.32 -1.69
C GLN A 393 27.67 -7.45 -2.88
N ALA A 394 28.91 -7.03 -2.69
CA ALA A 394 29.98 -7.35 -3.61
C ALA A 394 30.22 -8.86 -3.49
N ASP A 395 29.75 -9.59 -4.50
CA ASP A 395 30.19 -10.93 -4.85
C ASP A 395 29.75 -12.09 -3.90
N HIS A 396 29.60 -13.28 -4.49
CA HIS A 396 29.37 -14.56 -3.83
C HIS A 396 30.59 -15.04 -3.01
N ASN A 397 31.72 -14.32 -3.13
CA ASN A 397 33.00 -14.65 -2.53
C ASN A 397 33.24 -14.03 -1.14
N VAL A 398 32.29 -13.23 -0.61
CA VAL A 398 32.31 -12.80 0.79
C VAL A 398 31.50 -13.79 1.62
N VAL A 399 32.10 -14.96 1.85
CA VAL A 399 31.59 -16.07 2.68
C VAL A 399 32.49 -16.27 3.87
#